data_AF-A0A941DUS2-F1
#
_entry.id   AF-A0A941DUS2-F1
#
_cell.length_a   1.000
_cell.length_b   1.000
_cell.length_c   1.000
_cell.angle_alpha   90.00
_cell.angle_beta   90.00
_cell.angle_gamma   90.00
#
_symmetry.space_group_name_H-M   'P 1'
#
loop_
_entity.id
_entity.type
_entity.pdbx_description
1 polymer ?
#
loop_
_entity_poly.entity_id
_entity_poly.type
_entity_poly.pdbx_seq_one_letter_code
_entity_poly.pdbx_strand_id
1 'polypeptide(L)' 'SVPHIAAQVPEVVECHAITGEDCVIVKVVAPSVRELERVIASLARGGVTSTSLILSSSIERRAIKPVE' A
#
# COMPACT_ATOMS: atom_id res chain seq x y z
N SER A 1 -4.26 -10.85 -9.59
CA SER A 1 -4.50 -10.61 -8.15
C SER A 1 -3.90 -9.27 -7.75
N VAL A 2 -4.36 -8.67 -6.64
CA VAL A 2 -3.83 -7.37 -6.16
C VAL A 2 -2.29 -7.39 -5.99
N PRO A 3 -1.63 -8.41 -5.37
CA PRO A 3 -0.18 -8.41 -5.21
C PRO A 3 0.60 -8.39 -6.53
N HIS A 4 0.11 -9.10 -7.54
CA HIS A 4 0.76 -9.16 -8.84
C HIS A 4 0.76 -7.79 -9.53
N ILE A 5 -0.35 -7.05 -9.42
CA ILE A 5 -0.45 -5.69 -9.97
C ILE A 5 0.39 -4.72 -9.14
N ALA A 6 0.31 -4.82 -7.81
CA ALA A 6 1.07 -3.98 -6.90
C ALA A 6 2.58 -4.04 -7.18
N ALA A 7 3.13 -5.22 -7.49
CA ALA A 7 4.54 -5.40 -7.85
C ALA A 7 4.97 -4.67 -9.14
N GLN A 8 4.03 -4.23 -9.98
CA GLN A 8 4.28 -3.51 -11.24
C GLN A 8 4.04 -2.00 -11.11
N VAL A 9 3.54 -1.53 -9.96
CA VAL A 9 3.19 -0.12 -9.72
C VAL A 9 4.29 0.51 -8.86
N PRO A 10 5.11 1.43 -9.40
CA PRO A 10 6.28 1.96 -8.70
C PRO A 10 5.95 2.77 -7.44
N GLU A 11 4.74 3.34 -7.36
CA GLU A 11 4.25 4.06 -6.19
C GLU A 11 3.96 3.14 -5.00
N VAL A 12 3.81 1.82 -5.23
CA VAL A 12 3.62 0.84 -4.16
C VAL A 12 4.97 0.50 -3.55
N VAL A 13 5.21 0.98 -2.33
CA VAL A 13 6.48 0.78 -1.62
C VAL A 13 6.45 -0.43 -0.69
N GLU A 14 5.26 -0.93 -0.35
CA GLU A 14 5.08 -2.11 0.49
C GLU A 14 3.78 -2.84 0.14
N CYS A 15 3.78 -4.17 0.26
CA CYS A 15 2.61 -5.01 0.08
C CYS A 15 2.72 -6.22 1.02
N HIS A 16 1.75 -6.40 1.90
CA HIS A 16 1.76 -7.44 2.93
C HIS A 16 0.48 -8.26 2.87
N ALA A 17 0.62 -9.59 2.95
CA ALA A 17 -0.51 -10.46 3.24
C ALA A 17 -0.89 -10.28 4.71
N ILE A 18 -2.18 -10.19 4.99
CA ILE A 18 -2.71 -9.97 6.34
C ILE A 18 -3.80 -10.99 6.65
N THR A 19 -4.08 -11.15 7.94
CA THR A 19 -5.25 -11.87 8.41
C THR A 19 -6.41 -10.90 8.56
N GLY A 20 -7.63 -11.33 8.26
CA GLY A 20 -8.84 -10.51 8.43
C GLY A 20 -9.76 -10.58 7.21
N GLU A 21 -10.57 -9.54 7.03
CA GLU A 21 -11.50 -9.38 5.91
C GLU A 21 -10.76 -9.04 4.60
N ASP A 22 -9.78 -8.16 4.68
CA ASP A 22 -8.93 -7.80 3.55
C ASP A 22 -7.82 -8.84 3.33
N CYS A 23 -7.52 -9.16 2.07
CA CYS A 23 -6.47 -10.12 1.73
C CYS A 23 -5.06 -9.55 1.87
N VAL A 24 -4.90 -8.24 1.62
CA VAL A 24 -3.60 -7.56 1.64
C VAL A 24 -3.73 -6.11 2.08
N ILE A 25 -2.65 -5.57 2.64
CA ILE A 25 -2.46 -4.14 2.82
C ILE A 25 -1.29 -3.66 1.96
N VAL A 26 -1.48 -2.54 1.27
CA VAL A 26 -0.45 -1.90 0.44
C VAL A 26 -0.16 -0.50 0.95
N LYS A 27 1.12 -0.11 0.94
CA LYS A 27 1.53 1.27 1.22
C LYS A 27 1.94 1.94 -0.08
N VAL A 28 1.35 3.10 -0.35
CA VAL A 28 1.56 3.86 -1.58
C VAL A 28 2.17 5.22 -1.24
N VAL A 29 3.14 5.67 -2.04
CA VAL A 29 3.67 7.03 -2.03
C VAL A 29 3.36 7.66 -3.38
N ALA A 30 2.49 8.66 -3.39
CA ALA A 30 2.07 9.37 -4.59
C ALA A 30 2.30 10.88 -4.42
N PRO A 31 2.80 11.60 -5.44
CA PRO A 31 3.10 13.03 -5.33
C PRO A 31 1.85 13.92 -5.42
N SER A 32 0.69 13.37 -5.79
CA SER A 32 -0.58 14.09 -5.82
C SER A 32 -1.78 13.13 -5.72
N VAL A 33 -2.96 13.68 -5.45
CA VAL A 33 -4.23 12.93 -5.46
C VAL A 33 -4.49 12.29 -6.83
N ARG A 34 -4.15 12.98 -7.92
CA ARG A 34 -4.31 12.45 -9.29
C ARG A 34 -3.45 11.22 -9.55
N GLU A 35 -2.22 11.20 -9.03
CA GLU A 35 -1.37 10.00 -9.10
C GLU A 35 -1.93 8.87 -8.24
N LEU A 36 -2.41 9.20 -7.03
CA LEU A 36 -3.04 8.23 -6.14
C LEU A 36 -4.28 7.58 -6.80
N GLU A 37 -5.14 8.35 -7.44
CA GLU A 37 -6.30 7.83 -8.18
C GLU A 37 -5.88 6.83 -9.27
N ARG A 38 -4.78 7.09 -9.98
CA ARG A 38 -4.25 6.14 -10.98
C ARG A 38 -3.75 4.85 -10.36
N VAL A 39 -3.14 4.92 -9.18
CA VAL A 39 -2.70 3.74 -8.43
C VAL A 39 -3.92 2.93 -7.96
N ILE A 40 -4.91 3.59 -7.34
CA ILE A 40 -6.15 2.94 -6.89
C ILE A 40 -6.86 2.26 -8.06
N ALA A 41 -7.04 2.96 -9.18
CA ALA A 41 -7.65 2.40 -10.38
C ALA A 41 -6.88 1.19 -10.92
N SER A 42 -5.55 1.18 -10.76
CA SER A 42 -4.73 0.03 -11.13
C SER A 42 -4.94 -1.17 -10.22
N LEU A 43 -4.93 -0.96 -8.92
CA LEU A 43 -5.14 -2.00 -7.91
C LEU A 43 -6.57 -2.58 -7.97
N ALA A 44 -7.55 -1.73 -8.29
CA ALA A 44 -8.96 -2.12 -8.44
C ALA A 44 -9.19 -3.18 -9.53
N ARG A 45 -8.28 -3.33 -10.50
CA ARG A 45 -8.32 -4.44 -11.48
C ARG A 45 -8.06 -5.81 -10.84
N GLY A 46 -7.44 -5.84 -9.68
CA GLY A 46 -7.08 -7.06 -8.96
C GLY A 46 -8.07 -7.48 -7.87
N GLY A 47 -8.99 -6.60 -7.47
CA GLY A 47 -9.95 -6.80 -6.38
C GLY A 47 -10.50 -5.47 -5.86
N VAL A 48 -11.48 -5.53 -4.96
CA VAL A 48 -12.03 -4.35 -4.29
C VAL A 48 -10.95 -3.70 -3.42
N THR A 49 -10.91 -2.36 -3.38
CA THR A 49 -9.91 -1.59 -2.64
C THR A 49 -10.57 -0.66 -1.63
N SER A 50 -10.08 -0.68 -0.39
CA SER A 50 -10.31 0.39 0.60
C SER A 50 -9.08 1.28 0.66
N THR A 51 -9.25 2.60 0.77
CA THR A 51 -8.15 3.57 0.79
C THR A 51 -8.21 4.43 2.04
N SER A 52 -7.07 4.56 2.72
CA SER A 52 -6.85 5.47 3.84
C SER A 52 -5.68 6.40 3.54
N LEU A 53 -5.78 7.67 3.93
CA LEU A 53 -4.72 8.66 3.77
C LEU A 53 -4.00 8.90 5.10
N ILE A 54 -2.67 8.82 5.08
CA ILE A 54 -1.84 9.17 6.24
C ILE A 54 -1.74 10.69 6.30
N LEU A 55 -2.38 11.29 7.31
CA LEU A 55 -2.33 12.75 7.53
C LEU A 55 -1.07 13.19 8.27
N SER A 56 -0.61 12.38 9.23
CA SER A 56 0.62 12.60 9.99
C SER A 56 1.14 11.27 10.54
N SER A 57 2.44 11.23 10.85
CA SER A 57 3.09 10.08 11.50
C SER A 57 3.70 10.54 12.81
N SER A 58 3.15 10.11 13.95
CA SER A 58 3.74 10.41 15.27
C SER A 58 5.03 9.63 15.52
N ILE A 59 5.20 8.51 14.81
CA ILE A 59 6.38 7.66 14.86
C ILE A 59 6.77 7.32 13.42
N GLU A 60 7.99 7.68 13.04
CA GLU A 60 8.55 7.34 11.73
C GLU A 60 8.90 5.86 11.62
N ARG A 61 8.86 5.33 10.40
CA ARG A 61 9.25 3.93 10.13
C ARG A 61 10.70 3.73 10.55
N ARG A 62 10.95 2.80 11.47
CA ARG A 62 12.28 2.42 11.93
C ARG A 62 12.57 0.96 11.56
N ALA A 63 13.82 0.68 11.18
CA ALA A 63 14.27 -0.68 10.94
C ALA A 63 14.19 -1.51 12.24
N ILE A 64 13.65 -2.72 12.14
CA ILE A 64 13.69 -3.68 13.24
C ILE A 64 15.10 -4.23 13.33
N LYS A 65 15.75 -4.03 14.47
CA LYS A 65 17.03 -4.67 14.77
C LYS A 65 16.76 -6.06 15.36
N PRO A 66 17.55 -7.08 15.01
CA PRO A 66 17.52 -8.36 15.72
C PRO A 66 17.76 -8.11 17.22
N VAL A 67 17.07 -8.89 18.06
CA VAL A 67 17.42 -9.00 19.48
C VAL A 67 18.66 -9.88 19.57
N GLU A 68 19.71 -9.38 20.22
CA GLU A 68 20.90 -10.17 20.58
C GLU A 68 20.58 -11.21 21.65
#